data_AF-A0A5N8WSZ6-F1
#
_entry.id   AF-A0A5N8WSZ6-F1
#
_cell.length_a   1.000
_cell.length_b   1.000
_cell.length_c   1.000
_cell.angle_alpha   90.00
_cell.angle_beta   90.00
_cell.angle_gamma   90.00
#
_symmetry.space_group_name_H-M   'P 1'
#
loop_
_entity.id
_entity.type
_entity.pdbx_description
1 polymer ?
#
loop_
_entity_poly.entity_id
_entity_poly.type
_entity_poly.pdbx_seq_one_letter_code
_entity_poly.pdbx_strand_id
1 'polypeptide(L)'
;MSSGNGQRSGGAQGAVPEQLALIREAVRKNKAPKAKPRTWRGAALAKELPVARVLVDKGVLHLDRYFDYAVPEELDAVAQPGVRVRVRFGAGGRN
;
A
#
# COMPACT_ATOMS: atom_id res chain seq x y z
N MET A 1 28.91 48.56 18.45
CA MET A 1 29.65 48.34 17.20
C MET A 1 29.73 46.84 16.98
N SER A 2 29.29 46.36 15.80
CA SER A 2 29.05 44.96 15.47
C SER A 2 30.37 44.25 15.10
N SER A 3 30.66 43.10 15.71
CA SER A 3 31.81 42.27 15.37
C SER A 3 31.34 41.10 14.49
N GLY A 4 31.72 41.14 13.22
CA GLY A 4 31.26 40.22 12.18
C GLY A 4 31.78 38.79 12.37
N ASN A 5 30.87 37.83 12.24
CA ASN A 5 31.20 36.41 12.15
C ASN A 5 31.11 35.96 10.68
N GLY A 6 32.22 36.07 9.95
CA GLY A 6 32.36 35.58 8.58
C GLY A 6 32.77 34.11 8.57
N GLN A 7 31.81 33.20 8.79
CA GLN A 7 32.04 31.76 8.62
C GLN A 7 31.77 31.33 7.18
N ARG A 8 32.73 30.56 6.68
CA ARG A 8 32.94 30.11 5.30
C ARG A 8 31.83 29.20 4.78
N SER A 9 31.85 29.09 3.46
CA SER A 9 31.46 27.94 2.63
C SER A 9 29.98 27.57 2.59
N GLY A 10 29.37 27.85 1.44
CA GLY A 10 28.04 27.37 1.08
C GLY A 10 27.91 27.09 -0.42
N GLY A 11 28.98 26.64 -1.07
CA GLY A 11 28.93 26.16 -2.45
C GLY A 11 28.32 24.76 -2.53
N ALA A 12 27.00 24.66 -2.36
CA ALA A 12 26.27 23.42 -2.61
C ALA A 12 24.84 23.71 -3.10
N GLN A 13 24.69 24.74 -3.93
CA GLN A 13 23.44 25.01 -4.65
C GLN A 13 23.51 24.31 -6.01
N GLY A 14 23.29 23.00 -6.04
CA GLY A 14 23.10 22.26 -7.31
C GLY A 14 23.66 20.85 -7.37
N ALA A 15 24.55 20.45 -6.46
CA ALA A 15 25.08 19.09 -6.45
C ALA A 15 24.08 18.16 -5.76
N VAL A 16 23.35 17.37 -6.55
CA VAL A 16 22.67 16.18 -6.03
C VAL A 16 23.76 15.34 -5.34
N PRO A 17 23.65 15.02 -4.04
CA PRO A 17 24.73 14.32 -3.35
C PRO A 17 25.03 13.01 -4.09
N GLU A 18 26.28 12.86 -4.54
CA GLU A 18 26.71 11.83 -5.51
C GLU A 18 26.38 10.40 -5.03
N GLN A 19 26.41 10.20 -3.72
CA GLN A 19 25.98 8.95 -3.09
C GLN A 19 24.51 8.60 -3.40
N LEU A 20 23.61 9.59 -3.45
CA LEU A 20 22.22 9.37 -3.85
C LEU A 20 22.09 9.08 -5.36
N ALA A 21 23.00 9.59 -6.19
CA ALA A 21 23.03 9.25 -7.61
C ALA A 21 23.36 7.77 -7.82
N LEU A 22 24.40 7.27 -7.13
CA LEU A 22 24.80 5.86 -7.16
C LEU A 22 23.68 4.94 -6.65
N ILE A 23 23.00 5.31 -5.56
CA ILE A 23 21.85 4.55 -5.04
C ILE A 23 20.70 4.51 -6.06
N ARG A 24 20.40 5.63 -6.73
CA ARG A 24 19.32 5.68 -7.74
C ARG A 24 19.65 4.85 -8.97
N GLU A 25 20.92 4.82 -9.41
CA GLU A 25 21.36 3.98 -10.52
C GLU A 25 21.27 2.48 -10.18
N ALA A 26 21.74 2.09 -8.99
CA ALA A 26 21.62 0.71 -8.51
C ALA A 26 20.15 0.27 -8.40
N VAL A 27 19.27 1.13 -7.88
CA VAL A 27 17.83 0.88 -7.77
C VAL A 27 17.17 0.78 -9.15
N ARG A 28 17.57 1.61 -10.13
CA ARG A 28 17.07 1.53 -11.51
C ARG A 28 17.50 0.23 -12.20
N LYS A 29 18.76 -0.19 -12.04
CA LYS A 29 19.28 -1.45 -12.60
C LYS A 29 18.60 -2.67 -11.99
N ASN A 30 18.33 -2.65 -10.68
CA ASN A 30 17.69 -3.76 -9.95
C ASN A 30 16.17 -3.64 -9.82
N LYS A 31 15.51 -2.83 -10.67
CA LYS A 31 14.08 -2.64 -10.59
C LYS A 31 13.35 -3.88 -11.10
N ALA A 32 13.11 -4.84 -10.21
CA ALA A 32 12.24 -5.96 -10.46
C ALA A 32 10.86 -5.45 -10.96
N PRO A 33 10.22 -6.17 -11.91
CA PRO A 33 8.91 -5.76 -12.40
C PRO A 33 7.96 -5.63 -11.20
N LYS A 34 7.36 -4.45 -11.04
CA LYS A 34 6.33 -4.24 -10.03
C LYS A 34 5.23 -5.26 -10.29
N ALA A 35 4.94 -6.10 -9.30
CA ALA A 35 3.83 -7.04 -9.37
C ALA A 35 2.57 -6.27 -9.78
N LYS A 36 1.90 -6.74 -10.85
CA LYS A 36 0.68 -6.12 -11.34
C LYS A 36 -0.30 -6.04 -10.17
N PRO A 37 -0.89 -4.86 -9.88
CA PRO A 37 -1.84 -4.74 -8.78
C PRO A 37 -2.98 -5.73 -9.04
N ARG A 38 -3.17 -6.70 -8.14
CA ARG A 38 -4.31 -7.63 -8.21
C ARG A 38 -5.58 -6.84 -7.94
N THR A 39 -6.16 -6.27 -8.98
CA THR A 39 -7.45 -5.59 -8.93
C THR A 39 -8.54 -6.62 -9.13
N TRP A 40 -9.21 -7.03 -8.05
CA TRP A 40 -10.35 -7.95 -8.09
C TRP A 40 -11.65 -7.34 -8.66
N ARG A 41 -11.57 -6.19 -9.34
CA ARG A 41 -12.74 -5.61 -10.02
C ARG A 41 -13.05 -6.42 -11.27
N GLY A 42 -14.27 -6.95 -11.35
CA GLY A 42 -14.75 -7.75 -12.48
C GLY A 42 -14.32 -9.22 -12.47
N ALA A 43 -13.77 -9.72 -11.36
CA ALA A 43 -13.48 -11.14 -11.23
C ALA A 43 -14.78 -11.95 -11.05
N ALA A 44 -14.78 -13.18 -11.57
CA ALA A 44 -15.87 -14.13 -11.33
C ALA A 44 -15.99 -14.41 -9.82
N LEU A 45 -17.22 -14.48 -9.33
CA LEU A 45 -17.51 -14.75 -7.92
C LEU A 45 -17.59 -16.27 -7.67
N ALA A 46 -17.35 -16.65 -6.42
CA ALA A 46 -17.61 -18.00 -5.95
C ALA A 46 -19.08 -18.41 -6.18
N LYS A 47 -19.29 -19.69 -6.50
CA LYS A 47 -20.63 -20.21 -6.85
C LYS A 47 -21.51 -20.43 -5.63
N GLU A 48 -20.94 -20.97 -4.57
CA GLU A 48 -21.68 -21.34 -3.35
C GLU A 48 -21.74 -20.18 -2.35
N LEU A 49 -20.58 -19.61 -2.03
CA LEU A 49 -20.44 -18.56 -1.00
C LEU A 49 -19.78 -17.29 -1.59
N PRO A 50 -20.51 -16.51 -2.42
CA PRO A 50 -19.96 -15.33 -3.09
C PRO A 50 -19.64 -14.16 -2.14
N VAL A 51 -20.08 -14.22 -0.87
CA VAL A 51 -19.92 -13.13 0.10
C VAL A 51 -19.28 -13.65 1.38
N ALA A 52 -18.16 -13.04 1.77
CA ALA A 52 -17.50 -13.26 3.05
C ALA A 52 -17.78 -12.10 4.01
N ARG A 53 -18.20 -12.45 5.23
CA ARG A 53 -18.35 -11.51 6.35
C ARG A 53 -17.00 -11.38 7.07
N VAL A 54 -16.39 -10.20 7.01
CA VAL A 54 -15.05 -9.95 7.54
C VAL A 54 -15.11 -8.99 8.71
N LEU A 55 -14.54 -9.40 9.84
CA LEU A 55 -14.27 -8.50 10.96
C LEU A 55 -12.99 -7.70 10.67
N VAL A 56 -13.05 -6.38 10.77
CA VAL A 56 -11.92 -5.50 10.42
C VAL A 56 -11.39 -4.83 11.68
N ASP A 57 -10.27 -5.34 12.17
CA ASP A 57 -9.53 -4.74 13.29
C ASP A 57 -8.73 -3.52 12.81
N LYS A 58 -9.35 -2.34 12.91
CA LYS A 58 -8.62 -1.06 12.93
C LYS A 58 -8.92 -0.44 14.28
N GLY A 59 -7.91 0.12 14.94
CA GLY A 59 -7.95 0.61 16.33
C GLY A 59 -8.90 1.78 16.65
N VAL A 60 -10.05 1.86 15.97
CA VAL A 60 -11.17 2.75 16.26
C VAL A 60 -12.27 1.88 16.89
N LEU A 61 -12.67 2.22 18.11
CA LEU A 61 -13.53 1.46 19.05
C LEU A 61 -14.94 1.04 18.54
N HIS A 62 -15.29 1.24 17.27
CA HIS A 62 -16.64 1.02 16.73
C HIS A 62 -16.68 0.02 15.55
N LEU A 63 -15.62 -0.78 15.38
CA LEU A 63 -15.46 -1.72 14.28
C LEU A 63 -15.73 -3.19 14.63
N ASP A 64 -16.41 -3.45 15.75
CA ASP A 64 -16.92 -4.78 16.12
C ASP A 64 -18.13 -5.19 15.27
N ARG A 65 -18.08 -4.93 13.96
CA ARG A 65 -19.10 -5.35 13.01
C ARG A 65 -18.44 -6.07 11.85
N TYR A 66 -19.20 -7.01 11.29
CA TYR A 66 -18.83 -7.64 10.04
C TYR A 66 -19.07 -6.69 8.87
N PHE A 67 -18.17 -6.78 7.88
CA PHE A 67 -18.29 -6.12 6.58
C PHE A 67 -18.34 -7.18 5.50
N ASP A 68 -19.27 -7.02 4.56
CA ASP A 68 -19.45 -7.95 3.46
C ASP A 68 -18.47 -7.65 2.32
N TYR A 69 -17.76 -8.69 1.88
CA TYR A 69 -16.82 -8.63 0.77
C TYR A 69 -17.11 -9.74 -0.24
N ALA A 70 -16.98 -9.41 -1.52
CA ALA A 70 -17.08 -10.37 -2.61
C ALA A 70 -15.91 -11.37 -2.56
N VAL A 71 -16.22 -12.67 -2.66
CA VAL A 71 -15.27 -13.77 -2.76
C VAL A 71 -15.06 -14.11 -4.24
N PRO A 72 -13.87 -13.90 -4.81
CA PRO A 72 -13.54 -14.35 -6.16
C PRO A 72 -13.52 -15.89 -6.24
N GLU A 73 -13.88 -16.45 -7.39
CA GLU A 73 -13.87 -17.90 -7.65
C GLU A 73 -12.49 -18.53 -7.38
N GLU A 74 -11.41 -17.82 -7.73
CA GLU A 74 -10.03 -18.23 -7.44
C GLU A 74 -9.73 -18.42 -5.93
N LEU A 75 -10.51 -17.79 -5.05
CA LEU A 75 -10.31 -17.83 -3.60
C LEU A 75 -11.39 -18.62 -2.85
N ASP A 76 -12.36 -19.22 -3.56
CA ASP A 76 -13.51 -19.90 -2.95
C ASP A 76 -13.08 -20.99 -1.96
N ALA A 77 -12.19 -21.89 -2.39
CA ALA A 77 -11.72 -23.00 -1.56
C ALA A 77 -11.03 -22.55 -0.26
N VAL A 78 -10.35 -21.39 -0.28
CA VAL A 78 -9.58 -20.88 0.87
C VAL A 78 -10.35 -19.86 1.71
N ALA A 79 -11.51 -19.39 1.25
CA ALA A 79 -12.33 -18.40 1.94
C ALA A 79 -13.13 -19.03 3.10
N GLN A 80 -12.41 -19.58 4.07
CA GLN A 80 -12.99 -20.26 5.24
C GLN A 80 -13.07 -19.32 6.46
N PRO A 81 -14.04 -19.54 7.38
CA PRO A 81 -14.07 -18.82 8.65
C PRO A 81 -12.75 -18.94 9.43
N GLY A 82 -12.28 -17.83 9.99
CA GLY A 82 -11.01 -17.76 10.73
C GLY A 82 -9.78 -17.47 9.87
N VAL A 83 -9.90 -17.47 8.54
CA VAL A 83 -8.81 -17.08 7.64
C VAL A 83 -8.60 -15.56 7.68
N ARG A 84 -7.35 -15.14 7.86
CA ARG A 84 -6.97 -13.72 7.77
C ARG A 84 -6.92 -13.27 6.31
N VAL A 85 -7.53 -12.13 6.03
CA VAL A 85 -7.64 -11.58 4.67
C VAL A 85 -7.06 -10.17 4.59
N ARG A 86 -6.64 -9.76 3.39
CA ARG A 86 -6.24 -8.38 3.11
C ARG A 86 -7.26 -7.74 2.19
N VAL A 87 -8.01 -6.79 2.73
CA VAL A 87 -9.09 -6.09 2.02
C VAL A 87 -8.81 -4.60 1.89
N ARG A 88 -9.47 -3.95 0.91
CA ARG A 88 -9.52 -2.49 0.84
C ARG A 88 -10.64 -2.03 1.77
N PHE A 89 -10.34 -1.09 2.65
CA PHE A 89 -11.31 -0.55 3.60
C PHE A 89 -11.22 0.96 3.62
N GLY A 90 -12.37 1.65 3.55
CA GLY A 90 -12.47 3.12 3.59
C GLY A 90 -12.20 3.83 2.26
N ALA A 91 -11.89 3.10 1.19
CA ALA A 91 -11.84 3.65 -0.16
C ALA A 91 -13.27 3.69 -0.74
N GLY A 92 -14.12 4.56 -0.21
CA GLY A 92 -15.49 4.75 -0.68
C GLY A 92 -15.51 4.98 -2.19
N GLY A 93 -16.37 4.24 -2.89
CA GLY A 93 -16.75 4.59 -4.25
C GLY A 93 -17.45 5.95 -4.21
N ARG A 94 -17.06 6.85 -5.11
CA ARG A 94 -17.94 7.96 -5.50
C ARG A 94 -19.15 7.31 -6.19
N ASN A 95 -20.24 7.13 -5.44
CA ASN A 95 -21.56 7.01 -6.04
C ASN A 95 -22.11 8.42 -6.19
#